data_AF-A0A8T3ZDU4-F1
#
_entry.id   AF-A0A8T3ZDU4-F1
#
_cell.length_a   1.000
_cell.length_b   1.000
_cell.length_c   1.000
_cell.angle_alpha   90.00
_cell.angle_beta   90.00
_cell.angle_gamma   90.00
#
_symmetry.space_group_name_H-M   'P 1'
#
loop_
_entity.id
_entity.type
_entity.pdbx_description
1 polymer ?
#
loop_
_entity_poly.entity_id
_entity_poly.type
_entity_poly.pdbx_seq_one_letter_code
_entity_poly.pdbx_strand_id
1 'polypeptide(L)'
;MENGNSTMGVKAVINTTYNAPPQTNIWWLSLPYNSMYKKASDIVRDLEGGNGISSPSVKIGLVGLWTPSFQAAKAYVYDSAFGEWWGDDFAIAPGSGICVDVKAPFSWVMNGTDTTSQLSFTVNPIKTNNWLLSIPFTSRYITASDIVRAIEGGDGITSPSTKIDAVGKWNHGGQAVNVYYYDIGFCDWEGYDVTFNPGDGIYLVIISNFTWTPQLITPEIP
;
A
#
# COMPACT_ATOMS: atom_id res chain seq x y z
N MET A 1 1.59 32.89 15.91
CA MET A 1 1.96 31.46 15.93
C MET A 1 1.45 30.85 14.64
N GLU A 2 2.22 30.92 13.56
CA GLU A 2 2.08 29.98 12.46
C GLU A 2 2.97 28.80 12.81
N ASN A 3 2.36 27.65 13.10
CA ASN A 3 3.08 26.41 13.39
C ASN A 3 2.38 25.23 12.72
N GLY A 4 1.86 25.46 11.51
CA GLY A 4 1.50 24.40 10.59
C GLY A 4 2.60 24.33 9.57
N ASN A 5 3.45 23.30 9.64
CA ASN A 5 4.20 22.90 8.45
C ASN A 5 3.16 22.76 7.32
N SER A 6 3.41 23.36 6.17
CA SER A 6 2.59 23.11 5.00
C SER A 6 2.65 21.60 4.63
N THR A 7 1.78 21.16 3.72
CA THR A 7 1.69 19.76 3.29
C THR A 7 2.01 19.66 1.81
N MET A 8 2.89 18.74 1.42
CA MET A 8 3.29 18.59 0.02
C MET A 8 2.13 18.03 -0.82
N GLY A 9 1.85 18.72 -1.93
CA GLY A 9 0.90 18.28 -2.93
C GLY A 9 1.42 17.05 -3.68
N VAL A 10 0.54 16.08 -3.88
CA VAL A 10 0.81 14.87 -4.66
C VAL A 10 -0.03 14.91 -5.92
N LYS A 11 0.64 14.74 -7.06
CA LYS A 11 0.03 14.36 -8.33
C LYS A 11 0.84 13.23 -8.92
N ALA A 12 0.27 12.04 -8.94
CA ALA A 12 0.92 10.85 -9.48
C ALA A 12 0.08 10.24 -10.59
N VAL A 13 0.76 9.64 -11.58
CA VAL A 13 0.10 8.90 -12.65
C VAL A 13 0.59 7.46 -12.59
N ILE A 14 -0.31 6.56 -12.20
CA ILE A 14 -0.04 5.12 -12.18
C ILE A 14 -0.56 4.52 -13.49
N ASN A 15 0.31 3.88 -14.25
CA ASN A 15 -0.07 3.20 -15.49
C ASN A 15 -0.17 1.71 -15.21
N THR A 16 -1.40 1.18 -15.25
CA THR A 16 -1.64 -0.24 -15.01
C THR A 16 -1.42 -1.04 -16.29
N THR A 17 -1.04 -2.30 -16.11
CA THR A 17 -0.96 -3.29 -17.18
C THR A 17 -1.87 -4.46 -16.87
N TYR A 18 -2.26 -5.16 -17.93
CA TYR A 18 -3.05 -6.38 -17.86
C TYR A 18 -2.22 -7.54 -18.38
N ASN A 19 -2.05 -8.56 -17.54
CA ASN A 19 -1.47 -9.84 -17.86
C ASN A 19 -2.54 -10.77 -18.42
N ALA A 20 -2.22 -11.45 -19.52
CA ALA A 20 -3.11 -12.45 -20.07
C ALA A 20 -3.26 -13.64 -19.09
N PRO A 21 -4.43 -14.31 -19.08
CA PRO A 21 -4.61 -15.55 -18.31
C PRO A 21 -3.51 -16.57 -18.62
N PRO A 22 -3.06 -17.37 -17.63
CA PRO A 22 -3.70 -17.62 -16.33
C PRO A 22 -3.23 -16.71 -15.17
N GLN A 23 -2.42 -15.68 -15.44
CA GLN A 23 -1.92 -14.81 -14.39
C GLN A 23 -3.04 -13.94 -13.79
N THR A 24 -2.95 -13.66 -12.49
CA THR A 24 -3.80 -12.67 -11.84
C THR A 24 -3.42 -11.25 -12.29
N ASN A 25 -4.30 -10.30 -12.03
CA ASN A 25 -4.11 -8.89 -12.39
C ASN A 25 -4.19 -7.98 -11.17
N ILE A 26 -3.66 -8.47 -10.05
CA ILE A 26 -3.68 -7.73 -8.80
C ILE A 26 -2.58 -6.67 -8.80
N TRP A 27 -2.99 -5.47 -8.43
CA TRP A 27 -2.11 -4.32 -8.22
C TRP A 27 -2.22 -3.83 -6.79
N TRP A 28 -1.13 -3.94 -6.03
CA TRP A 28 -1.04 -3.33 -4.70
C TRP A 28 -0.49 -1.92 -4.81
N LEU A 29 -1.23 -0.96 -4.26
CA LEU A 29 -1.00 0.45 -4.50
C LEU A 29 -1.05 1.23 -3.19
N SER A 30 -0.23 2.26 -3.13
CA SER A 30 -0.31 3.30 -2.13
C SER A 30 -1.26 4.41 -2.59
N LEU A 31 -1.97 5.03 -1.64
CA LEU A 31 -2.72 6.27 -1.86
C LEU A 31 -2.09 7.43 -1.09
N PRO A 32 -2.18 8.68 -1.60
CA PRO A 32 -1.82 9.85 -0.80
C PRO A 32 -2.62 9.86 0.50
N TYR A 33 -1.95 10.19 1.61
CA TYR A 33 -2.54 10.05 2.94
C TYR A 33 -3.80 10.90 3.10
N ASN A 34 -3.85 12.05 2.44
CA ASN A 34 -5.05 12.83 2.26
C ASN A 34 -5.44 12.93 0.78
N SER A 35 -6.25 11.97 0.33
CA SER A 35 -6.87 11.95 -1.00
C SER A 35 -8.39 11.99 -0.92
N MET A 36 -9.06 12.09 -2.08
CA MET A 36 -10.53 11.97 -2.18
C MET A 36 -11.05 10.54 -1.93
N TYR A 37 -10.16 9.54 -1.96
CA TYR A 37 -10.53 8.13 -1.81
C TYR A 37 -10.70 7.79 -0.32
N LYS A 38 -11.87 8.11 0.24
CA LYS A 38 -12.19 7.79 1.64
C LYS A 38 -12.86 6.43 1.78
N LYS A 39 -13.40 5.89 0.69
CA LYS A 39 -14.00 4.56 0.61
C LYS A 39 -13.67 3.83 -0.69
N ALA A 40 -13.97 2.53 -0.74
CA ALA A 40 -13.81 1.71 -1.94
C ALA A 40 -14.63 2.27 -3.14
N SER A 41 -15.87 2.71 -2.89
CA SER A 41 -16.74 3.28 -3.91
C SER A 41 -16.23 4.60 -4.51
N ASP A 42 -15.44 5.39 -3.78
CA ASP A 42 -14.81 6.60 -4.32
C ASP A 42 -13.81 6.26 -5.42
N ILE A 43 -13.01 5.20 -5.22
CA ILE A 43 -12.06 4.69 -6.22
C ILE A 43 -12.83 4.19 -7.45
N VAL A 44 -13.87 3.39 -7.23
CA VAL A 44 -14.71 2.87 -8.32
C VAL A 44 -15.32 3.99 -9.15
N ARG A 45 -15.89 5.02 -8.50
CA ARG A 45 -16.50 6.15 -9.22
C ARG A 45 -15.49 6.94 -10.03
N ASP A 46 -14.28 7.14 -9.50
CA ASP A 46 -13.22 7.85 -10.20
C ASP A 46 -12.70 7.06 -11.41
N LEU A 47 -12.50 5.75 -11.24
CA LEU A 47 -11.96 4.90 -12.29
C LEU A 47 -13.01 4.52 -13.34
N GLU A 48 -14.18 4.05 -12.93
CA GLU A 48 -15.22 3.54 -13.83
C GLU A 48 -16.20 4.62 -14.30
N GLY A 49 -16.16 5.82 -13.71
CA GLY A 49 -17.07 6.92 -14.03
C GLY A 49 -18.49 6.74 -13.47
N GLY A 50 -18.72 5.80 -12.55
CA GLY A 50 -20.03 5.55 -11.95
C GLY A 50 -20.04 4.40 -10.94
N ASN A 51 -21.21 3.80 -10.73
CA ASN A 51 -21.46 2.79 -9.68
C ASN A 51 -21.75 1.38 -10.22
N GLY A 52 -21.42 1.11 -11.49
CA GLY A 52 -21.73 -0.17 -12.15
C GLY A 52 -23.07 -0.18 -12.89
N ILE A 53 -24.12 0.42 -12.31
CA ILE A 53 -25.50 0.32 -12.84
C ILE A 53 -25.65 1.08 -14.17
N SER A 54 -25.16 2.31 -14.22
CA SER A 54 -25.21 3.15 -15.43
C SER A 54 -23.91 3.14 -16.24
N SER A 55 -22.88 2.44 -15.74
CA SER A 55 -21.53 2.41 -16.30
C SER A 55 -20.89 1.05 -15.99
N PRO A 56 -20.77 0.14 -16.97
CA PRO A 56 -20.21 -1.18 -16.71
C PRO A 56 -18.76 -1.07 -16.26
N SER A 57 -18.32 -1.98 -15.39
CA SER A 57 -16.93 -2.01 -14.94
C SER A 57 -15.99 -2.52 -16.02
N VAL A 58 -15.14 -1.64 -16.56
CA VAL A 58 -14.26 -1.93 -17.69
C VAL A 58 -12.77 -1.86 -17.33
N LYS A 59 -12.38 -1.13 -16.29
CA LYS A 59 -10.97 -0.96 -15.92
C LYS A 59 -10.54 -1.91 -14.81
N ILE A 60 -11.38 -2.07 -13.79
CA ILE A 60 -11.13 -2.91 -12.61
C ILE A 60 -12.31 -3.85 -12.33
N GLY A 61 -12.06 -4.93 -11.61
CA GLY A 61 -13.08 -5.89 -11.16
C GLY A 61 -13.25 -5.91 -9.64
N LEU A 62 -12.26 -5.40 -8.91
CA LEU A 62 -12.20 -5.47 -7.46
C LEU A 62 -11.39 -4.30 -6.91
N VAL A 63 -11.82 -3.78 -5.77
CA VAL A 63 -11.00 -2.97 -4.85
C VAL A 63 -10.93 -3.72 -3.53
N GLY A 64 -9.72 -3.97 -3.04
CA GLY A 64 -9.46 -4.69 -1.81
C GLY A 64 -8.67 -3.87 -0.80
N LEU A 65 -8.90 -4.16 0.47
CA LEU A 65 -8.18 -3.56 1.60
C LEU A 65 -7.75 -4.67 2.55
N TRP A 66 -6.46 -4.77 2.83
CA TRP A 66 -5.94 -5.75 3.77
C TRP A 66 -6.36 -5.39 5.21
N THR A 67 -6.84 -6.38 5.95
CA THR A 67 -7.22 -6.24 7.35
C THR A 67 -6.31 -7.10 8.24
N PRO A 68 -5.33 -6.50 8.92
CA PRO A 68 -4.32 -7.25 9.69
C PRO A 68 -4.90 -8.10 10.83
N SER A 69 -5.99 -7.64 11.47
CA SER A 69 -6.64 -8.40 12.55
C SER A 69 -7.21 -9.75 12.07
N PHE A 70 -7.69 -9.80 10.83
CA PHE A 70 -8.23 -11.01 10.23
C PHE A 70 -7.22 -11.78 9.40
N GLN A 71 -6.12 -11.13 8.98
CA GLN A 71 -5.16 -11.62 7.98
C GLN A 71 -5.86 -11.98 6.66
N ALA A 72 -6.78 -11.10 6.25
CA ALA A 72 -7.59 -11.25 5.05
C ALA A 72 -7.90 -9.88 4.44
N ALA A 73 -8.21 -9.86 3.14
CA ALA A 73 -8.68 -8.65 2.48
C ALA A 73 -10.21 -8.53 2.62
N LYS A 74 -10.69 -7.31 2.91
CA LYS A 74 -12.04 -6.90 2.55
C LYS A 74 -12.08 -6.61 1.06
N ALA A 75 -13.21 -6.89 0.41
CA ALA A 75 -13.36 -6.70 -1.02
C ALA A 75 -14.66 -5.99 -1.36
N TYR A 76 -14.56 -5.08 -2.32
CA TYR A 76 -15.66 -4.48 -3.05
C TYR A 76 -15.51 -4.90 -4.51
N VAL A 77 -16.46 -5.69 -5.02
CA VAL A 77 -16.29 -6.49 -6.24
C VAL A 77 -17.41 -6.19 -7.22
N TYR A 78 -17.10 -6.06 -8.50
CA TYR A 78 -18.12 -5.90 -9.52
C TYR A 78 -18.73 -7.26 -9.87
N ASP A 79 -20.05 -7.39 -9.69
CA ASP A 79 -20.82 -8.54 -10.15
C ASP A 79 -21.42 -8.25 -11.53
N SER A 80 -20.89 -8.92 -12.56
CA SER A 80 -21.38 -8.76 -13.93
C SER A 80 -22.78 -9.32 -14.18
N ALA A 81 -23.26 -10.25 -13.34
CA ALA A 81 -24.60 -10.81 -13.49
C ALA A 81 -25.69 -9.80 -13.12
N PHE A 82 -25.41 -8.95 -12.13
CA PHE A 82 -26.33 -7.90 -11.68
C PHE A 82 -25.96 -6.51 -12.23
N GLY A 83 -24.75 -6.35 -12.78
CA GLY A 83 -24.29 -5.08 -13.33
C GLY A 83 -24.04 -4.04 -12.25
N GLU A 84 -23.59 -4.45 -11.06
CA GLU A 84 -23.39 -3.56 -9.93
C GLU A 84 -22.23 -4.01 -9.04
N TRP A 85 -21.77 -3.13 -8.16
CA TRP A 85 -20.70 -3.45 -7.21
C TRP A 85 -21.28 -3.97 -5.88
N TRP A 86 -20.72 -5.08 -5.40
CA TRP A 86 -21.13 -5.81 -4.20
C TRP A 86 -20.00 -5.89 -3.17
N GLY A 87 -20.35 -6.20 -1.93
CA GLY A 87 -19.40 -6.38 -0.82
C GLY A 87 -19.30 -5.16 0.08
N ASP A 88 -18.14 -4.98 0.71
CA ASP A 88 -17.94 -3.94 1.71
C ASP A 88 -17.46 -2.63 1.08
N ASP A 89 -18.26 -1.56 1.14
CA ASP A 89 -17.79 -0.19 0.88
C ASP A 89 -16.97 0.34 2.06
N PHE A 90 -15.81 -0.29 2.27
CA PHE A 90 -14.95 -0.05 3.42
C PHE A 90 -14.34 1.34 3.40
N ALA A 91 -14.14 1.92 4.60
CA ALA A 91 -13.38 3.14 4.77
C ALA A 91 -11.89 2.89 4.55
N ILE A 92 -11.19 3.85 3.94
CA ILE A 92 -9.77 3.82 3.64
C ILE A 92 -9.09 4.88 4.51
N ALA A 93 -8.33 4.43 5.51
CA ALA A 93 -7.58 5.32 6.39
C ALA A 93 -6.20 5.66 5.80
N PRO A 94 -5.59 6.81 6.16
CA PRO A 94 -4.20 7.11 5.81
C PRO A 94 -3.26 5.95 6.16
N GLY A 95 -2.32 5.61 5.27
CA GLY A 95 -1.40 4.47 5.45
C GLY A 95 -2.00 3.09 5.13
N SER A 96 -3.29 3.00 4.81
CA SER A 96 -3.89 1.74 4.35
C SER A 96 -3.40 1.41 2.94
N GLY A 97 -2.82 0.24 2.73
CA GLY A 97 -2.51 -0.24 1.37
C GLY A 97 -3.76 -0.83 0.73
N ILE A 98 -4.02 -0.51 -0.53
CA ILE A 98 -5.13 -1.08 -1.29
C ILE A 98 -4.61 -2.07 -2.32
N CYS A 99 -5.50 -2.94 -2.80
CA CYS A 99 -5.29 -3.67 -4.03
C CYS A 99 -6.44 -3.45 -5.02
N VAL A 100 -6.15 -3.53 -6.31
CA VAL A 100 -7.16 -3.57 -7.36
C VAL A 100 -6.92 -4.74 -8.29
N ASP A 101 -7.99 -5.39 -8.75
CA ASP A 101 -7.91 -6.35 -9.85
C ASP A 101 -8.18 -5.65 -11.17
N VAL A 102 -7.17 -5.61 -12.05
CA VAL A 102 -7.23 -4.88 -13.33
C VAL A 102 -7.84 -5.75 -14.42
N LYS A 103 -8.83 -5.21 -15.14
CA LYS A 103 -9.50 -5.87 -16.27
C LYS A 103 -8.99 -5.43 -17.63
N ALA A 104 -8.46 -4.22 -17.72
CA ALA A 104 -7.86 -3.64 -18.91
C ALA A 104 -6.81 -2.59 -18.49
N PRO A 105 -5.76 -2.33 -19.28
CA PRO A 105 -4.79 -1.28 -18.98
C PRO A 105 -5.44 0.11 -18.93
N PHE A 106 -5.05 0.94 -17.96
CA PHE A 106 -5.47 2.34 -17.87
C PHE A 106 -4.44 3.19 -17.13
N SER A 107 -4.57 4.52 -17.25
CA SER A 107 -3.83 5.48 -16.42
C SER A 107 -4.72 6.00 -15.30
N TRP A 108 -4.22 5.92 -14.07
CA TRP A 108 -4.85 6.48 -12.88
C TRP A 108 -4.11 7.72 -12.42
N VAL A 109 -4.77 8.88 -12.50
CA VAL A 109 -4.24 10.12 -11.93
C VAL A 109 -4.70 10.25 -10.48
N MET A 110 -3.77 10.10 -9.54
CA MET A 110 -4.03 10.29 -8.12
C MET A 110 -3.61 11.69 -7.70
N ASN A 111 -4.53 12.41 -7.06
CA ASN A 111 -4.27 13.71 -6.46
C ASN A 111 -4.52 13.67 -4.95
N GLY A 112 -3.71 14.41 -4.20
CA GLY A 112 -3.90 14.56 -2.77
C GLY A 112 -2.79 15.36 -2.11
N THR A 113 -2.68 15.23 -0.80
CA THR A 113 -1.53 15.70 -0.03
C THR A 113 -1.04 14.59 0.88
N ASP A 114 0.26 14.54 1.10
CA ASP A 114 0.81 13.70 2.15
C ASP A 114 0.88 14.49 3.46
N THR A 115 0.48 13.83 4.54
CA THR A 115 0.49 14.38 5.89
C THR A 115 1.23 13.44 6.80
N THR A 116 1.80 13.98 7.88
CA THR A 116 2.36 13.13 8.94
C THR A 116 1.23 12.35 9.61
N SER A 117 1.31 11.01 9.53
CA SER A 117 0.37 10.11 10.19
C SER A 117 1.13 9.00 10.91
N GLN A 118 0.83 8.78 12.18
CA GLN A 118 1.38 7.67 12.94
C GLN A 118 0.58 6.39 12.63
N LEU A 119 1.28 5.36 12.19
CA LEU A 119 0.74 4.03 11.96
C LEU A 119 0.98 3.16 13.20
N SER A 120 0.00 2.34 13.56
CA SER A 120 0.04 1.46 14.73
C SER A 120 0.00 0.00 14.30
N PHE A 121 0.96 -0.77 14.78
CA PHE A 121 1.18 -2.17 14.44
C PHE A 121 0.96 -3.04 15.67
N THR A 122 0.17 -4.10 15.49
CA THR A 122 -0.16 -5.05 16.57
C THR A 122 -0.03 -6.48 16.06
N VAL A 123 0.80 -7.25 16.75
CA VAL A 123 1.02 -8.66 16.50
C VAL A 123 -0.23 -9.45 16.87
N ASN A 124 -0.60 -10.35 15.98
CA ASN A 124 -1.52 -11.43 16.21
C ASN A 124 -0.74 -12.67 16.71
N PRO A 125 -1.03 -13.19 17.91
CA PRO A 125 -0.30 -14.32 18.49
C PRO A 125 -0.67 -15.67 17.86
N ILE A 126 -1.78 -15.76 17.13
CA ILE A 126 -2.34 -17.03 16.61
C ILE A 126 -2.43 -17.08 15.09
N LYS A 127 -2.07 -15.99 14.40
CA LYS A 127 -2.07 -15.90 12.94
C LYS A 127 -0.74 -15.31 12.46
N THR A 128 -0.57 -15.27 11.14
CA THR A 128 0.49 -14.47 10.51
C THR A 128 0.36 -13.00 10.88
N ASN A 129 1.44 -12.26 10.64
CA ASN A 129 1.59 -10.87 11.04
C ASN A 129 1.90 -9.98 9.85
N ASN A 130 1.19 -10.24 8.76
CA ASN A 130 1.39 -9.56 7.49
C ASN A 130 0.59 -8.26 7.47
N TRP A 131 1.20 -7.20 6.96
CA TRP A 131 0.62 -5.87 6.80
C TRP A 131 0.86 -5.38 5.39
N LEU A 132 -0.21 -4.97 4.71
CA LEU A 132 -0.13 -4.23 3.44
C LEU A 132 -0.44 -2.77 3.71
N LEU A 133 0.46 -1.88 3.29
CA LEU A 133 0.46 -0.49 3.71
C LEU A 133 0.67 0.43 2.51
N SER A 134 0.15 1.65 2.67
CA SER A 134 0.54 2.78 1.85
C SER A 134 1.75 3.48 2.48
N ILE A 135 2.81 3.71 1.71
CA ILE A 135 3.80 4.72 2.03
C ILE A 135 3.39 6.06 1.39
N PRO A 136 3.67 7.19 2.05
CA PRO A 136 3.45 8.50 1.43
C PRO A 136 4.21 8.59 0.10
N PHE A 137 3.61 9.20 -0.91
CA PHE A 137 4.23 9.43 -2.21
C PHE A 137 5.47 10.31 -2.10
N THR A 138 5.48 11.18 -1.10
CA THR A 138 6.55 12.11 -0.76
C THR A 138 7.47 11.59 0.34
N SER A 139 7.42 10.29 0.61
CA SER A 139 8.32 9.67 1.58
C SER A 139 9.78 9.71 1.10
N ARG A 140 10.70 9.66 2.07
CA ARG A 140 12.14 9.61 1.79
C ARG A 140 12.67 8.21 1.46
N TYR A 141 11.80 7.21 1.44
CA TYR A 141 12.18 5.80 1.34
C TYR A 141 12.32 5.40 -0.12
N ILE A 142 13.54 5.04 -0.51
CA ILE A 142 13.85 4.59 -1.87
C ILE A 142 13.97 3.06 -1.88
N THR A 143 14.48 2.46 -0.80
CA THR A 143 14.71 1.01 -0.72
C THR A 143 14.08 0.37 0.52
N ALA A 144 14.01 -0.97 0.56
CA ALA A 144 13.57 -1.73 1.73
C ALA A 144 14.45 -1.44 2.96
N SER A 145 15.77 -1.34 2.77
CA SER A 145 16.72 -1.00 3.82
C SER A 145 16.53 0.41 4.40
N ASP A 146 15.98 1.36 3.63
CA ASP A 146 15.58 2.67 4.17
C ASP A 146 14.43 2.54 5.18
N ILE A 147 13.44 1.70 4.87
CA ILE A 147 12.30 1.42 5.75
C ILE A 147 12.77 0.66 6.99
N VAL A 148 13.62 -0.36 6.83
CA VAL A 148 14.23 -1.10 7.94
C VAL A 148 14.92 -0.14 8.89
N ARG A 149 15.83 0.70 8.40
CA ARG A 149 16.55 1.67 9.25
C ARG A 149 15.61 2.64 9.95
N ALA A 150 14.51 3.03 9.30
CA ALA A 150 13.52 3.94 9.89
C ALA A 150 12.67 3.29 10.98
N ILE A 151 12.38 1.99 10.89
CA ILE A 151 11.57 1.25 11.86
C ILE A 151 12.44 0.66 12.99
N GLU A 152 13.52 -0.02 12.63
CA GLU A 152 14.41 -0.69 13.59
C GLU A 152 15.36 0.29 14.28
N GLY A 153 15.75 1.37 13.61
CA GLY A 153 16.77 2.30 14.10
C GLY A 153 18.20 1.84 13.84
N GLY A 154 18.38 0.79 13.03
CA GLY A 154 19.69 0.20 12.70
C GLY A 154 19.63 -0.65 11.43
N ASP A 155 20.75 -1.27 11.09
CA ASP A 155 20.97 -2.09 9.89
C ASP A 155 20.85 -3.60 10.13
N GLY A 156 20.48 -4.04 11.34
CA GLY A 156 20.38 -5.46 11.69
C GLY A 156 21.69 -6.07 12.19
N ILE A 157 22.85 -5.60 11.71
CA ILE A 157 24.18 -6.14 12.03
C ILE A 157 24.61 -5.75 13.45
N THR A 158 24.47 -4.46 13.78
CA THR A 158 24.89 -3.92 15.09
C THR A 158 23.77 -3.92 16.13
N SER A 159 22.54 -4.05 15.67
CA SER A 159 21.33 -4.13 16.49
C SER A 159 20.36 -5.11 15.82
N PRO A 160 20.05 -6.25 16.46
CA PRO A 160 19.11 -7.21 15.89
C PRO A 160 17.74 -6.60 15.58
N SER A 161 17.04 -7.18 14.61
CA SER A 161 15.68 -6.77 14.30
C SER A 161 14.73 -7.12 15.45
N THR A 162 13.86 -6.20 15.83
CA THR A 162 12.95 -6.36 16.99
C THR A 162 11.49 -6.06 16.67
N LYS A 163 11.19 -5.41 15.55
CA LYS A 163 9.83 -4.95 15.21
C LYS A 163 9.29 -5.61 13.95
N ILE A 164 10.14 -5.77 12.95
CA ILE A 164 9.82 -6.39 11.66
C ILE A 164 10.77 -7.53 11.32
N ASP A 165 10.30 -8.45 10.51
CA ASP A 165 11.10 -9.59 10.01
C ASP A 165 11.20 -9.59 8.49
N ALA A 166 10.36 -8.81 7.82
CA ALA A 166 10.40 -8.63 6.38
C ALA A 166 9.81 -7.30 5.94
N VAL A 167 10.37 -6.76 4.86
CA VAL A 167 9.83 -5.67 4.06
C VAL A 167 9.76 -6.14 2.61
N GLY A 168 8.65 -5.89 1.92
CA GLY A 168 8.49 -6.33 0.54
C GLY A 168 7.71 -5.36 -0.32
N LYS A 169 7.81 -5.60 -1.63
CA LYS A 169 7.07 -4.89 -2.68
C LYS A 169 6.35 -5.90 -3.55
N TRP A 170 5.10 -5.62 -3.89
CA TRP A 170 4.38 -6.42 -4.89
C TRP A 170 4.96 -6.17 -6.29
N ASN A 171 5.34 -7.24 -6.97
CA ASN A 171 5.79 -7.22 -8.35
C ASN A 171 4.64 -7.60 -9.28
N HIS A 172 4.08 -6.62 -9.99
CA HIS A 172 2.93 -6.82 -10.88
C HIS A 172 3.23 -7.76 -12.06
N GLY A 173 4.45 -7.73 -12.62
CA GLY A 173 4.81 -8.60 -13.75
C GLY A 173 4.93 -10.07 -13.34
N GLY A 174 5.39 -10.31 -12.11
CA GLY A 174 5.51 -11.66 -11.54
C GLY A 174 4.29 -12.14 -10.76
N GLN A 175 3.37 -11.23 -10.40
CA GLN A 175 2.26 -11.47 -9.46
C GLN A 175 2.73 -12.12 -8.15
N ALA A 176 3.83 -11.61 -7.61
CA ALA A 176 4.48 -12.12 -6.40
C ALA A 176 5.11 -10.97 -5.60
N VAL A 177 5.38 -11.20 -4.31
CA VAL A 177 6.10 -10.23 -3.47
C VAL A 177 7.60 -10.49 -3.59
N ASN A 178 8.37 -9.44 -3.88
CA ASN A 178 9.82 -9.44 -3.68
C ASN A 178 10.11 -9.00 -2.24
N VAL A 179 10.91 -9.77 -1.52
CA VAL A 179 11.09 -9.61 -0.07
C VAL A 179 12.57 -9.37 0.29
N TYR A 180 12.77 -8.45 1.22
CA TYR A 180 13.97 -8.24 2.03
C TYR A 180 13.64 -8.69 3.46
N TYR A 181 14.33 -9.67 3.99
CA TYR A 181 13.98 -10.32 5.27
C TYR A 181 15.16 -10.41 6.22
N TYR A 182 14.90 -10.50 7.51
CA TYR A 182 15.94 -10.64 8.52
C TYR A 182 16.27 -12.13 8.73
N ASP A 183 17.55 -12.50 8.55
CA ASP A 183 18.05 -13.81 8.91
C ASP A 183 18.63 -13.78 10.33
N ILE A 184 17.93 -14.42 11.27
CA ILE A 184 18.35 -14.48 12.67
C ILE A 184 19.64 -15.28 12.88
N GLY A 185 19.94 -16.26 12.03
CA GLY A 185 21.15 -17.08 12.11
C GLY A 185 22.41 -16.28 11.78
N PHE A 186 22.31 -15.36 10.82
CA PHE A 186 23.40 -14.45 10.46
C PHE A 186 23.32 -13.08 11.15
N CYS A 187 22.18 -12.79 11.80
CA CYS A 187 21.88 -11.49 12.40
C CYS A 187 21.98 -10.35 11.37
N ASP A 188 21.49 -10.58 10.14
CA ASP A 188 21.60 -9.63 9.02
C ASP A 188 20.33 -9.66 8.15
N TRP A 189 20.14 -8.60 7.36
CA TRP A 189 19.05 -8.53 6.39
C TRP A 189 19.48 -9.06 5.02
N GLU A 190 18.76 -10.06 4.54
CA GLU A 190 19.01 -10.77 3.29
C GLU A 190 17.89 -10.57 2.25
N GLY A 191 18.13 -11.07 1.03
CA GLY A 191 17.17 -11.03 -0.07
C GLY A 191 17.36 -9.81 -0.96
N TYR A 192 16.26 -9.32 -1.52
CA TYR A 192 16.29 -8.20 -2.47
C TYR A 192 16.00 -6.89 -1.76
N ASP A 193 16.97 -6.00 -1.68
CA ASP A 193 16.75 -4.62 -1.23
C ASP A 193 15.94 -3.85 -2.29
N VAL A 194 14.64 -4.09 -2.31
CA VAL A 194 13.73 -3.64 -3.38
C VAL A 194 13.62 -2.13 -3.40
N THR A 195 13.65 -1.55 -4.60
CA THR A 195 13.39 -0.13 -4.81
C THR A 195 11.87 0.14 -4.87
N PHE A 196 11.44 1.15 -4.13
CA PHE A 196 10.09 1.68 -4.15
C PHE A 196 10.00 2.92 -5.05
N ASN A 197 8.94 2.97 -5.84
CA ASN A 197 8.50 4.15 -6.57
C ASN A 197 7.29 4.77 -5.83
N PRO A 198 7.05 6.08 -5.98
CA PRO A 198 5.83 6.70 -5.48
C PRO A 198 4.59 5.96 -5.99
N GLY A 199 3.74 5.52 -5.05
CA GLY A 199 2.51 4.77 -5.35
C GLY A 199 2.61 3.26 -5.24
N ASP A 200 3.81 2.70 -5.03
CA ASP A 200 3.94 1.26 -4.75
C ASP A 200 3.35 0.94 -3.37
N GLY A 201 2.53 -0.11 -3.28
CA GLY A 201 2.13 -0.68 -2.00
C GLY A 201 3.28 -1.48 -1.38
N ILE A 202 3.46 -1.37 -0.06
CA ILE A 202 4.49 -2.13 0.67
C ILE A 202 3.88 -3.22 1.54
N TYR A 203 4.67 -4.25 1.76
CA TYR A 203 4.36 -5.38 2.62
C TYR A 203 5.31 -5.39 3.82
N LEU A 204 4.81 -5.59 5.03
CA LEU A 204 5.62 -5.85 6.22
C LEU A 204 5.21 -7.16 6.88
N VAL A 205 6.19 -7.90 7.40
CA VAL A 205 5.95 -8.91 8.46
C VAL A 205 6.42 -8.30 9.77
N ILE A 206 5.52 -8.19 10.74
CA ILE A 206 5.85 -7.65 12.07
C ILE A 206 6.07 -8.79 13.08
N ILE A 207 6.95 -8.57 14.06
CA ILE A 207 7.26 -9.52 15.15
C ILE A 207 7.05 -8.92 16.54
N SER A 208 6.82 -7.61 16.65
CA SER A 208 6.38 -6.97 17.89
C SER A 208 5.38 -5.84 17.66
N ASN A 209 4.77 -5.36 18.74
CA ASN A 209 3.88 -4.20 18.69
C ASN A 209 4.72 -2.93 18.65
N PHE A 210 4.40 -2.01 17.73
CA PHE A 210 5.09 -0.73 17.65
C PHE A 210 4.23 0.32 16.94
N THR A 211 4.69 1.56 16.98
CA THR A 211 4.18 2.63 16.13
C THR A 211 5.29 3.15 15.24
N TRP A 212 4.95 3.55 14.02
CA TRP A 212 5.89 4.15 13.09
C TRP A 212 5.23 5.31 12.38
N THR A 213 5.95 6.42 12.24
CA THR A 213 5.51 7.59 11.48
C THR A 213 6.40 7.68 10.24
N PRO A 214 5.88 7.34 9.05
CA PRO A 214 6.62 7.47 7.80
C PRO A 214 7.13 8.89 7.61
N GLN A 215 8.41 9.01 7.26
CA GLN A 215 9.09 10.28 7.11
C GLN A 215 8.90 10.84 5.71
N LEU A 216 8.50 12.10 5.65
CA LEU A 216 8.34 12.87 4.42
C LEU A 216 9.64 13.61 4.10
N ILE A 217 9.86 13.95 2.83
CA ILE A 217 10.96 14.81 2.40
C ILE A 217 10.72 16.25 2.93
N THR A 218 11.74 16.88 3.51
CA THR A 218 11.69 18.26 4.06
C THR A 218 12.94 19.08 3.66
N PRO A 219 12.86 20.42 3.48
CA PRO A 219 11.67 21.26 3.60
C PRO A 219 10.82 21.14 2.32
N GLU A 220 9.53 21.45 2.44
CA GLU A 220 8.66 21.51 1.27
C GLU A 220 9.23 22.51 0.27
N ILE A 221 9.65 22.02 -0.89
CA ILE A 221 10.20 22.87 -1.93
C ILE A 221 8.99 23.49 -2.66
N PRO A 222 8.86 24.84 -2.68
CA PRO A 222 7.74 25.54 -3.34
C PRO A 222 7.61 25.22 -4.82
#